data_AF-A0A3M2F377-F1
#
_entry.id   AF-A0A3M2F377-F1
#
_cell.length_a   1.000
_cell.length_b   1.000
_cell.length_c   1.000
_cell.angle_alpha   90.00
_cell.angle_beta   90.00
_cell.angle_gamma   90.00
#
_symmetry.space_group_name_H-M   'P 1'
#
loop_
_entity.id
_entity.type
_entity.pdbx_description
1 polymer ?
#
loop_
_entity_poly.entity_id
_entity_poly.type
_entity_poly.pdbx_seq_one_letter_code
_entity_poly.pdbx_strand_id
1 'polypeptide(L)'
;MLNYIWAGLILFSLVFALVSDVQDLVRDTYRNDQPLPVTLRFPEGYAPDARRVPVAVTIDAEAYRAFYGTTAAPASSYEGVLVQTADGRQLRFARDAGVPEPLDTIRRMTSARDNDLRGIVTPLALQGDSLAATTVTFPPVRFVKMTAIT
;
A
#
# COMPACT_ATOMS: atom_id res chain seq x y z
N MET A 1 -15.80 24.98 35.41
CA MET A 1 -15.79 25.59 34.06
C MET A 1 -14.76 24.90 33.17
N LEU A 2 -14.95 23.61 32.92
CA LEU A 2 -14.00 22.76 32.18
C LEU A 2 -14.52 22.40 30.77
N ASN A 3 -15.82 22.57 30.50
CA ASN A 3 -16.47 22.05 29.29
C ASN A 3 -16.06 22.79 27.99
N TYR A 4 -15.92 24.12 28.03
CA TYR A 4 -15.66 24.90 26.81
C TYR A 4 -14.23 24.77 26.28
N ILE A 5 -13.25 24.55 27.15
CA ILE A 5 -11.85 24.36 26.75
C ILE A 5 -11.71 23.00 26.05
N TRP A 6 -12.27 21.94 26.63
CA TRP A 6 -12.26 20.62 26.02
C TRP A 6 -13.06 20.58 24.72
N ALA A 7 -14.24 21.21 24.67
CA ALA A 7 -15.03 21.33 23.44
C ALA A 7 -14.27 22.09 22.36
N GLY A 8 -13.56 23.17 22.73
CA GLY A 8 -12.69 23.91 21.83
C GLY A 8 -11.57 23.03 21.27
N LEU A 9 -10.84 22.30 22.12
CA LEU A 9 -9.75 21.42 21.69
C LEU A 9 -10.23 20.32 20.75
N ILE A 10 -11.38 19.70 21.04
CA ILE A 10 -11.98 18.68 20.16
C ILE A 10 -12.31 19.30 18.80
N LEU A 11 -12.97 20.47 18.78
CA LEU A 11 -13.34 21.14 17.54
C LEU A 11 -12.09 21.53 16.71
N PHE A 12 -11.06 22.07 17.36
CA PHE A 12 -9.80 22.38 16.69
C PHE A 12 -9.11 21.14 16.12
N SER A 13 -9.07 20.03 16.86
CA SER A 13 -8.49 18.78 16.36
C SER A 13 -9.24 18.22 15.15
N LEU A 14 -10.58 18.32 15.15
CA LEU A 14 -11.42 17.87 14.05
C LEU A 14 -11.17 18.70 12.78
N VAL A 15 -11.15 20.03 12.90
CA VAL A 15 -10.86 20.93 11.78
C VAL A 15 -9.45 20.69 11.25
N PHE A 16 -8.46 20.53 12.13
CA PHE A 16 -7.08 20.25 11.73
C PHE A 16 -6.97 18.92 10.97
N ALA A 17 -7.58 17.85 11.48
CA ALA A 17 -7.60 16.55 10.83
C ALA A 17 -8.24 16.62 9.44
N LEU A 18 -9.40 17.28 9.33
CA LEU A 18 -10.09 17.46 8.06
C LEU A 18 -9.25 18.24 7.04
N VAL A 19 -8.66 19.36 7.45
CA VAL A 19 -7.81 20.18 6.56
C VAL A 19 -6.59 19.37 6.09
N SER A 20 -5.95 18.61 6.98
CA SER A 20 -4.82 17.74 6.61
C SER A 20 -5.24 16.65 5.62
N ASP A 21 -6.39 15.99 5.83
CA ASP A 21 -6.86 14.95 4.92
C ASP A 21 -7.24 15.50 3.53
N VAL A 22 -7.81 16.71 3.49
CA VAL A 22 -8.05 17.41 2.22
C VAL A 22 -6.74 17.74 1.52
N GLN A 23 -5.71 18.19 2.24
CA GLN A 23 -4.38 18.43 1.66
C GLN A 23 -3.77 17.14 1.11
N ASP A 24 -3.86 16.03 1.85
CA ASP A 24 -3.34 14.73 1.40
C ASP A 24 -4.02 14.29 0.09
N LEU A 25 -5.33 14.51 -0.02
CA LEU A 25 -6.11 14.21 -1.24
C LEU A 25 -5.73 15.14 -2.40
N VAL A 26 -5.62 16.45 -2.18
CA VAL A 26 -5.23 17.44 -3.20
C VAL A 26 -3.82 17.19 -3.71
N ARG A 27 -2.90 16.77 -2.82
CA ARG A 27 -1.52 16.42 -3.18
C ARG A 27 -1.37 15.00 -3.73
N ASP A 28 -2.45 14.21 -3.73
CA ASP A 28 -2.42 12.82 -4.16
C ASP A 28 -1.31 11.99 -3.45
N THR A 29 -1.18 12.21 -2.13
CA THR A 29 -0.06 11.70 -1.32
C THR A 29 0.06 10.17 -1.37
N TYR A 30 -1.07 9.48 -1.43
CA TYR A 30 -1.13 8.01 -1.43
C TYR A 30 -1.16 7.42 -2.84
N ARG A 31 -1.16 8.26 -3.89
CA ARG A 31 -1.27 7.83 -5.30
C ARG A 31 -2.43 6.86 -5.51
N ASN A 32 -3.60 7.27 -5.02
CA ASN A 32 -4.79 6.41 -5.04
C ASN A 32 -5.12 5.99 -6.48
N ASP A 33 -5.47 4.72 -6.64
CA ASP A 33 -5.82 4.10 -7.93
C ASP A 33 -4.69 4.13 -8.99
N GLN A 34 -3.48 4.56 -8.62
CA GLN A 34 -2.33 4.57 -9.53
C GLN A 34 -1.50 3.29 -9.39
N PRO A 35 -1.13 2.65 -10.51
CA PRO A 35 -0.38 1.41 -10.51
C PRO A 35 1.11 1.66 -10.19
N LEU A 36 1.61 1.10 -9.08
CA LEU A 36 3.04 1.10 -8.74
C LEU A 36 3.75 -0.05 -9.48
N PRO A 37 4.78 0.20 -10.30
CA PRO A 37 5.53 -0.86 -10.95
C PRO A 37 6.33 -1.69 -9.94
N VAL A 38 6.23 -3.02 -10.05
CA VAL A 38 6.98 -3.98 -9.24
C VAL A 38 7.43 -5.16 -10.08
N THR A 39 8.49 -5.83 -9.63
CA THR A 39 8.94 -7.11 -10.19
C THR A 39 8.62 -8.22 -9.21
N LEU A 40 8.01 -9.29 -9.70
CA LEU A 40 7.77 -10.51 -8.94
C LEU A 40 8.78 -11.57 -9.35
N ARG A 41 9.38 -12.22 -8.37
CA ARG A 41 10.18 -13.43 -8.55
C ARG A 41 9.45 -14.61 -7.91
N PHE A 42 9.27 -15.70 -8.66
CA PHE A 42 8.64 -16.94 -8.21
C PHE A 42 9.76 -17.94 -7.84
N PRO A 43 10.06 -18.15 -6.54
CA PRO A 43 11.18 -19.00 -6.13
C PRO A 43 11.04 -20.46 -6.58
N GLU A 44 9.81 -20.95 -6.63
CA GLU A 44 9.46 -22.34 -7.00
C GLU A 44 8.90 -22.44 -8.42
N GLY A 45 8.93 -21.34 -9.18
CA GLY A 45 8.27 -21.21 -10.48
C GLY A 45 6.81 -20.74 -10.39
N TYR A 46 6.29 -20.22 -11.50
CA TYR A 46 4.91 -19.74 -11.58
C TYR A 46 3.93 -20.90 -11.77
N ALA A 47 3.04 -21.11 -10.79
CA ALA A 47 1.99 -22.12 -10.83
C ALA A 47 0.61 -21.47 -11.07
N PRO A 48 0.11 -21.39 -12.33
CA PRO A 48 -1.13 -20.68 -12.67
C PRO A 48 -2.39 -21.33 -12.09
N ASP A 49 -2.36 -22.63 -11.76
CA ASP A 49 -3.52 -23.33 -11.17
C ASP A 49 -3.55 -23.24 -9.64
N ALA A 50 -2.44 -22.82 -9.02
CA ALA A 50 -2.36 -22.71 -7.56
C ALA A 50 -3.03 -21.42 -7.08
N ARG A 51 -3.96 -21.55 -6.14
CA ARG A 51 -4.68 -20.38 -5.56
C ARG A 51 -3.72 -19.37 -4.91
N ARG A 52 -2.60 -19.84 -4.35
CA ARG A 52 -1.62 -19.03 -3.62
C ARG A 52 -0.24 -19.43 -4.12
N VAL A 53 0.49 -18.47 -4.68
CA VAL A 53 1.85 -18.68 -5.20
C VAL A 53 2.82 -17.82 -4.40
N PRO A 54 3.81 -18.40 -3.71
CA PRO A 54 4.85 -17.63 -3.02
C PRO A 54 5.64 -16.75 -4.00
N VAL A 55 5.90 -15.51 -3.62
CA VAL A 55 6.66 -14.55 -4.44
C VAL A 55 7.62 -13.73 -3.59
N ALA A 56 8.73 -13.34 -4.21
CA ALA A 56 9.57 -12.26 -3.73
C ALA A 56 9.28 -11.01 -4.58
N VAL A 57 8.89 -9.93 -3.93
CA VAL A 57 8.52 -8.65 -4.55
C VAL A 57 9.72 -7.73 -4.50
N THR A 58 10.09 -7.14 -5.63
CA THR A 58 11.11 -6.09 -5.71
C THR A 58 10.46 -4.82 -6.22
N ILE A 59 10.69 -3.73 -5.51
CA ILE A 59 10.26 -2.39 -5.89
C ILE A 59 11.53 -1.60 -6.18
N ASP A 60 11.66 -1.09 -7.40
CA ASP A 60 12.81 -0.25 -7.74
C ASP A 60 12.80 1.03 -6.91
N ALA A 61 13.93 1.35 -6.26
CA ALA A 61 13.99 2.43 -5.31
C ALA A 61 13.93 3.82 -5.97
N GLU A 62 14.42 3.96 -7.21
CA GLU A 62 14.33 5.23 -7.94
C GLU A 62 12.91 5.46 -8.45
N ALA A 63 12.30 4.43 -9.05
CA ALA A 63 10.91 4.45 -9.46
C ALA A 63 9.97 4.72 -8.27
N TYR A 64 10.22 4.12 -7.11
CA TYR A 64 9.45 4.37 -5.89
C TYR A 64 9.51 5.83 -5.44
N ARG A 65 10.72 6.40 -5.38
CA ARG A 65 10.93 7.79 -4.98
C ARG A 65 10.28 8.77 -5.96
N ALA A 66 10.41 8.52 -7.26
CA ALA A 66 9.78 9.32 -8.29
C ALA A 66 8.24 9.23 -8.22
N PHE A 67 7.71 8.03 -8.01
CA PHE A 67 6.27 7.79 -7.92
C PHE A 67 5.65 8.51 -6.72
N TYR A 68 6.25 8.40 -5.53
CA TYR A 68 5.71 9.02 -4.31
C TYR A 68 6.27 10.41 -3.97
N GLY A 69 7.27 10.90 -4.71
CA GLY A 69 7.93 12.17 -4.39
C GLY A 69 8.64 12.16 -3.03
N THR A 70 9.22 11.03 -2.64
CA THR A 70 9.85 10.81 -1.32
C THR A 70 11.35 10.51 -1.45
N THR A 71 12.09 10.66 -0.35
CA THR A 71 13.49 10.21 -0.24
C THR A 71 13.61 8.80 0.35
N ALA A 72 12.53 8.29 0.95
CA ALA A 72 12.48 6.95 1.53
C ALA A 72 12.70 5.87 0.44
N ALA A 73 13.34 4.77 0.83
CA ALA A 73 13.68 3.69 -0.08
C ALA A 73 13.03 2.38 0.39
N PRO A 74 12.44 1.59 -0.53
CA PRO A 74 12.02 0.23 -0.20
C PRO A 74 13.24 -0.65 0.08
N ALA A 75 13.02 -1.73 0.83
CA ALA A 75 13.98 -2.83 0.93
C ALA A 75 14.21 -3.48 -0.46
N SER A 76 15.35 -4.16 -0.61
CA SER A 76 15.73 -4.82 -1.87
C SER A 76 14.73 -5.90 -2.32
N SER A 77 14.07 -6.55 -1.36
CA SER A 77 13.01 -7.51 -1.62
C SER A 77 12.08 -7.65 -0.43
N TYR A 78 10.82 -7.98 -0.70
CA TYR A 78 9.81 -8.33 0.29
C TYR A 78 9.27 -9.71 -0.01
N GLU A 79 9.05 -10.51 1.02
CA GLU A 79 8.28 -11.74 0.87
C GLU A 79 6.80 -11.41 0.66
N GLY A 80 6.13 -12.24 -0.13
CA GLY A 80 4.71 -12.09 -0.39
C GLY A 80 4.09 -13.35 -0.99
N VAL A 81 2.79 -13.26 -1.24
CA VAL A 81 1.99 -14.30 -1.86
C VAL A 81 1.12 -13.65 -2.92
N LEU A 82 1.20 -14.15 -4.14
CA LEU A 82 0.25 -13.86 -5.19
C LEU A 82 -0.97 -14.75 -5.00
N VAL A 83 -2.12 -14.14 -4.68
CA VAL A 83 -3.39 -14.83 -4.51
C VAL A 83 -4.21 -14.67 -5.77
N GLN A 84 -4.65 -15.78 -6.34
CA GLN A 84 -5.55 -15.80 -7.49
C GLN A 84 -6.99 -15.87 -6.97
N THR A 85 -7.80 -14.88 -7.32
CA THR A 85 -9.22 -14.77 -6.98
C THR A 85 -10.07 -14.76 -8.26
N ALA A 86 -11.39 -14.88 -8.12
CA ALA A 86 -12.29 -14.79 -9.27
C ALA A 86 -12.25 -13.40 -9.93
N ASP A 87 -12.01 -12.35 -9.13
CA ASP A 87 -11.98 -10.95 -9.57
C ASP A 87 -10.61 -10.50 -10.10
N GLY A 88 -9.60 -11.38 -10.07
CA GLY A 88 -8.26 -11.09 -10.56
C GLY A 88 -7.15 -11.62 -9.67
N ARG A 89 -5.98 -10.98 -9.73
CA ARG A 89 -4.81 -11.34 -8.95
C ARG A 89 -4.56 -10.30 -7.89
N GLN A 90 -4.31 -10.74 -6.66
CA GLN A 90 -3.99 -9.87 -5.54
C GLN A 90 -2.61 -10.22 -5.01
N LEU A 91 -1.72 -9.24 -4.94
CA LEU A 91 -0.45 -9.36 -4.23
C LEU A 91 -0.67 -9.06 -2.75
N ARG A 92 -0.18 -9.95 -1.90
CA ARG A 92 -0.16 -9.75 -0.45
C ARG A 92 1.29 -9.82 0.02
N PHE A 93 1.80 -8.73 0.58
CA PHE A 93 3.10 -8.73 1.23
C PHE A 93 3.04 -9.54 2.52
N ALA A 94 4.19 -9.96 3.03
CA ALA A 94 4.30 -10.54 4.35
C ALA A 94 3.68 -9.61 5.40
N ARG A 95 3.14 -10.22 6.46
CA ARG A 95 2.65 -9.47 7.63
C ARG A 95 3.82 -8.72 8.25
N ASP A 96 3.53 -7.53 8.76
CA ASP A 96 4.52 -6.72 9.48
C ASP A 96 5.75 -6.35 8.64
N ALA A 97 5.65 -6.43 7.30
CA ALA A 97 6.72 -6.00 6.41
C ALA A 97 7.06 -4.52 6.66
N GLY A 98 8.34 -4.24 6.89
CA GLY A 98 8.88 -2.89 7.10
C GLY A 98 8.93 -2.07 5.81
N VAL A 99 7.75 -1.77 5.25
CA VAL A 99 7.61 -0.95 4.06
C VAL A 99 7.76 0.55 4.41
N PRO A 100 8.34 1.37 3.53
CA PRO A 100 8.47 2.81 3.75
C PRO A 100 7.13 3.55 3.61
N GLU A 101 7.06 4.79 4.11
CA GLU A 101 5.94 5.69 3.79
C GLU A 101 5.97 6.09 2.30
N PRO A 102 4.82 6.15 1.62
CA PRO A 102 3.46 6.07 2.19
C PRO A 102 2.84 4.66 2.23
N LEU A 103 3.57 3.61 1.85
CA LEU A 103 3.04 2.23 1.82
C LEU A 103 2.67 1.73 3.23
N ASP A 104 3.40 2.16 4.25
CA ASP A 104 3.09 1.80 5.64
C ASP A 104 1.74 2.39 6.09
N THR A 105 1.45 3.65 5.75
CA THR A 105 0.12 4.23 5.98
C THR A 105 -0.96 3.50 5.18
N ILE A 106 -0.71 3.17 3.92
CA ILE A 106 -1.65 2.39 3.09
C ILE A 106 -1.97 1.04 3.75
N ARG A 107 -0.94 0.33 4.22
CA ARG A 107 -1.09 -0.95 4.94
C ARG A 107 -1.97 -0.79 6.19
N ARG A 108 -1.69 0.20 7.04
CA ARG A 108 -2.47 0.47 8.26
C ARG A 108 -3.93 0.78 7.96
N MET A 109 -4.19 1.60 6.93
CA MET A 109 -5.54 2.03 6.59
C MET A 109 -6.38 0.94 5.92
N THR A 110 -5.74 0.05 5.16
CA THR A 110 -6.46 -0.96 4.36
C THR A 110 -6.47 -2.36 5.00
N SER A 111 -5.55 -2.62 5.93
CA SER A 111 -5.40 -3.93 6.56
C SER A 111 -5.04 -3.82 8.05
N ALA A 112 -5.72 -2.95 8.79
CA ALA A 112 -5.44 -2.71 10.22
C ALA A 112 -5.40 -3.99 11.08
N ARG A 113 -6.23 -4.99 10.76
CA ARG A 113 -6.32 -6.24 11.52
C ARG A 113 -5.27 -7.28 11.15
N ASP A 114 -5.04 -7.46 9.85
CA ASP A 114 -4.14 -8.52 9.35
C ASP A 114 -2.70 -8.03 9.14
N ASN A 115 -2.51 -6.71 9.13
CA ASN A 115 -1.25 -5.98 9.02
C ASN A 115 -0.37 -6.37 7.82
N ASP A 116 -0.99 -6.82 6.73
CA ASP A 116 -0.37 -7.11 5.45
C ASP A 116 -0.74 -6.05 4.40
N LEU A 117 0.21 -5.65 3.58
CA LEU A 117 -0.06 -4.74 2.46
C LEU A 117 -0.66 -5.55 1.30
N ARG A 118 -1.81 -5.11 0.76
CA ARG A 118 -2.53 -5.83 -0.30
C ARG A 118 -2.80 -4.90 -1.47
N GLY A 119 -2.62 -5.40 -2.70
CA GLY A 119 -2.96 -4.66 -3.90
C GLY A 119 -3.34 -5.57 -5.05
N ILE A 120 -4.07 -5.03 -6.02
CA ILE A 120 -4.49 -5.71 -7.24
C ILE A 120 -3.33 -5.68 -8.24
N VAL A 121 -3.06 -6.81 -8.89
CA VAL A 121 -1.93 -7.00 -9.81
C VAL A 121 -2.43 -7.05 -11.25
N THR A 122 -2.13 -6.01 -12.04
CA THR A 122 -2.57 -5.95 -13.45
C THR A 122 -1.71 -5.00 -14.28
N PRO A 123 -1.06 -5.43 -15.39
CA PRO A 123 -0.98 -6.79 -15.95
C PRO A 123 0.18 -7.60 -15.32
N LEU A 124 0.14 -8.93 -15.41
CA LEU A 124 1.27 -9.80 -15.04
C LEU A 124 1.98 -10.27 -16.31
N ALA A 125 3.13 -9.68 -16.63
CA ALA A 125 3.94 -10.05 -17.78
C ALA A 125 5.07 -10.99 -17.36
N LEU A 126 4.89 -12.29 -17.59
CA LEU A 126 5.90 -13.31 -17.29
C LEU A 126 7.13 -13.16 -18.19
N GLN A 127 8.30 -13.34 -17.61
CA GLN A 127 9.60 -13.41 -18.27
C GLN A 127 10.21 -14.77 -17.94
N GLY A 128 9.74 -15.80 -18.66
CA GLY A 128 9.98 -17.20 -18.31
C GLY A 128 9.17 -17.64 -17.08
N ASP A 129 9.67 -18.63 -16.35
CA ASP A 129 8.91 -19.28 -15.27
C ASP A 129 9.15 -18.67 -13.88
N SER A 130 10.16 -17.81 -13.73
CA SER A 130 10.65 -17.34 -12.42
C SER A 130 10.54 -15.84 -12.20
N LEU A 131 10.26 -15.05 -13.24
CA LEU A 131 10.19 -13.59 -13.16
C LEU A 131 8.93 -13.07 -13.83
N ALA A 132 8.39 -11.99 -13.30
CA ALA A 132 7.34 -11.23 -13.95
C ALA A 132 7.45 -9.74 -13.66
N ALA A 133 7.26 -8.93 -14.70
CA ALA A 133 7.04 -7.50 -14.57
C ALA A 133 5.54 -7.25 -14.38
N THR A 134 5.18 -6.43 -13.41
CA THR A 134 3.78 -6.11 -13.14
C THR A 134 3.63 -4.74 -12.51
N THR A 135 2.39 -4.34 -12.29
CA THR A 135 2.08 -3.19 -11.45
C THR A 135 1.07 -3.61 -10.38
N VAL A 136 1.11 -2.91 -9.26
CA VAL A 136 0.24 -3.14 -8.11
C VAL A 136 -0.54 -1.86 -7.85
N THR A 137 -1.86 -1.97 -7.85
CA THR A 137 -2.76 -0.89 -7.43
C THR A 137 -3.26 -1.17 -6.02
N PHE A 138 -2.93 -0.29 -5.07
CA PHE A 138 -3.38 -0.42 -3.69
C PHE A 138 -4.79 0.15 -3.51
N PRO A 139 -5.59 -0.38 -2.55
CA PRO A 139 -6.89 0.20 -2.24
C PRO A 139 -6.75 1.67 -1.82
N PRO A 140 -7.74 2.51 -2.18
CA PRO A 140 -7.64 3.94 -1.95
C PRO A 140 -7.65 4.27 -0.45
N VAL A 141 -6.79 5.20 -0.07
CA VAL A 141 -6.68 5.74 1.30
C VAL A 141 -7.31 7.12 1.36
N ARG A 142 -8.18 7.34 2.35
CA ARG A 142 -8.84 8.62 2.63
C ARG A 142 -8.97 8.80 4.13
N PHE A 143 -9.07 10.06 4.58
CA PHE A 143 -9.43 10.40 5.95
C PHE A 143 -8.47 9.85 7.03
N VAL A 144 -7.16 9.83 6.75
CA VAL A 144 -6.14 9.24 7.64
C VAL A 144 -6.11 9.96 8.99
N LYS A 145 -6.11 11.30 9.01
CA LYS A 145 -6.07 12.07 10.25
C LYS A 145 -7.38 11.99 11.01
N MET A 146 -8.50 12.01 10.28
CA MET A 146 -9.83 11.82 10.86
C MET A 146 -9.96 10.43 11.52
N THR A 147 -9.46 9.37 10.90
CA THR A 147 -9.45 8.02 11.51
C THR A 147 -8.54 7.95 12.74
N ALA A 148 -7.47 8.74 12.82
CA ALA A 148 -6.55 8.72 13.96
C ALA A 148 -7.13 9.37 15.23
N ILE A 149 -8.20 10.16 15.12
CA ILE A 149 -8.83 10.87 16.25
C ILE A 149 -10.18 10.25 16.68
N THR A 150 -10.65 9.22 15.98
CA THR A 150 -11.88 8.46 16.27
C THR A 150 -11.57 7.09 16.86
#